data_AF-A0A9X2EWD0-F1
#
_entry.id   AF-A0A9X2EWD0-F1
#
_cell.length_a   1.000
_cell.length_b   1.000
_cell.length_c   1.000
_cell.angle_alpha   90.00
_cell.angle_beta   90.00
_cell.angle_gamma   90.00
#
_symmetry.space_group_name_H-M   'P 1'
#
loop_
_entity.id
_entity.type
_entity.pdbx_description
1 polymer ?
#
loop_
_entity_poly.entity_id
_entity_poly.type
_entity_poly.pdbx_seq_one_letter_code
_entity_poly.pdbx_strand_id
1 'polypeptide(L)'
;MEVSYIRLENARQLSREFNSLKEFAEALSMQPSQLSQLIGPNPRRSIGSTIARRIEATCGQNKGWLDVTHKDSSDPVTSSRGINLDLLVNCITAVEEKVAELGIKSMPVEARARAITTVYAYTEQSQATEVMDPTFAIRMVYRGE
;
A
#
# COMPACT_ATOMS: atom_id res chain seq x y z
N MET A 1 -20.17 -7.94 13.03
CA MET A 1 -19.18 -8.93 12.59
C MET A 1 -18.50 -9.46 13.84
N GLU A 2 -18.51 -10.78 14.05
CA GLU A 2 -17.91 -11.38 15.25
C GLU A 2 -16.38 -11.22 15.24
N VAL A 3 -15.78 -10.90 16.39
CA VAL A 3 -14.31 -10.72 16.53
C VAL A 3 -13.56 -11.99 16.09
N SER A 4 -14.15 -13.16 16.28
CA SER A 4 -13.62 -14.45 15.84
C SER A 4 -13.47 -14.54 14.31
N TYR A 5 -14.41 -13.95 13.56
CA TYR A 5 -14.37 -13.91 12.10
C TYR A 5 -13.30 -12.95 11.59
N ILE A 6 -13.18 -11.76 12.20
CA ILE A 6 -12.13 -10.78 11.85
C ILE A 6 -10.73 -11.40 12.04
N ARG A 7 -10.50 -12.06 13.18
CA ARG A 7 -9.23 -12.74 13.45
C ARG A 7 -8.91 -13.84 12.45
N LEU A 8 -9.91 -14.63 12.07
CA LEU A 8 -9.75 -15.69 11.08
C LEU A 8 -9.27 -15.12 9.74
N GLU A 9 -9.93 -14.09 9.25
CA GLU A 9 -9.62 -13.49 7.95
C GLU A 9 -8.23 -12.86 7.97
N ASN A 10 -7.95 -12.07 9.00
CA ASN A 10 -6.65 -11.42 9.16
C ASN A 10 -5.50 -12.44 9.33
N ALA A 11 -5.74 -13.56 10.02
CA ALA A 11 -4.74 -14.61 10.16
C ALA A 11 -4.50 -15.37 8.84
N ARG A 12 -5.53 -15.52 8.00
CA ARG A 12 -5.38 -16.03 6.62
C ARG A 12 -4.58 -15.06 5.77
N GLN A 13 -4.82 -13.76 5.89
CA GLN A 13 -4.05 -12.74 5.19
C GLN A 13 -2.55 -12.84 5.54
N LEU A 14 -2.21 -12.86 6.84
CA LEU A 14 -0.81 -13.02 7.28
C LEU A 14 -0.19 -14.34 6.84
N SER A 15 -0.98 -15.42 6.74
CA SER A 15 -0.46 -16.71 6.27
C SER A 15 0.06 -16.68 4.83
N ARG A 16 -0.35 -15.69 4.02
CA ARG A 16 0.11 -15.51 2.63
C ARG A 16 1.55 -15.02 2.54
N GLU A 17 2.12 -14.48 3.62
CA GLU A 17 3.53 -14.08 3.69
C GLU A 17 4.48 -15.30 3.81
N PHE A 18 3.93 -16.48 4.08
CA PHE A 18 4.68 -17.74 4.21
C PHE A 18 4.49 -18.61 2.96
N ASN A 19 5.49 -19.43 2.62
CA ASN A 19 5.43 -20.29 1.43
C ASN A 19 4.42 -21.44 1.62
N SER A 20 4.12 -21.81 2.87
CA SER A 20 3.15 -22.85 3.18
C SER A 20 2.53 -22.68 4.55
N LEU A 21 1.35 -23.28 4.74
CA LEU A 21 0.69 -23.35 6.04
C LEU A 21 1.53 -24.11 7.08
N LYS A 22 2.39 -25.04 6.63
CA LYS A 22 3.31 -25.78 7.50
C LYS A 22 4.38 -24.83 8.06
N GLU A 23 4.98 -24.03 7.20
CA GLU A 23 5.98 -23.01 7.58
C GLU A 23 5.38 -21.99 8.55
N PHE A 24 4.15 -21.54 8.30
CA PHE A 24 3.46 -20.65 9.22
C PHE A 24 3.20 -21.30 10.59
N ALA A 25 2.84 -22.59 10.62
CA ALA A 25 2.67 -23.32 11.88
C ALA A 25 3.97 -23.45 12.65
N GLU A 26 5.08 -23.73 11.96
CA GLU A 26 6.43 -23.79 12.54
C GLU A 26 6.83 -22.44 13.14
N ALA A 27 6.61 -21.33 12.42
CA ALA A 27 6.87 -19.98 12.93
C ALA A 27 6.05 -19.64 14.20
N LEU A 28 4.82 -20.16 14.30
CA LEU A 28 3.97 -20.02 15.49
C LEU A 28 4.30 -21.03 16.60
N SER A 29 5.29 -21.92 16.40
CA SER A 29 5.58 -23.05 17.29
C SER A 29 4.33 -23.89 17.57
N MET A 30 3.59 -24.21 16.51
CA MET A 30 2.35 -24.99 16.53
C MET A 30 2.42 -26.17 15.56
N GLN A 31 1.62 -27.21 15.83
CA GLN A 31 1.46 -28.29 14.86
C GLN A 31 0.64 -27.82 13.65
N PRO A 32 0.99 -28.21 12.41
CA PRO A 32 0.22 -27.83 11.21
C PRO A 32 -1.26 -28.22 11.27
N SER A 33 -1.58 -29.33 11.92
CA SER A 33 -2.97 -29.77 12.15
C SER A 33 -3.76 -28.80 13.03
N GLN A 34 -3.13 -28.24 14.08
CA GLN A 34 -3.74 -27.24 14.96
C GLN A 34 -3.98 -25.94 14.21
N LEU A 35 -3.00 -25.49 13.40
CA LEU A 35 -3.17 -24.28 12.60
C LEU A 35 -4.24 -24.46 11.51
N SER A 36 -4.29 -25.62 10.86
CA SER A 36 -5.33 -25.96 9.87
C SER A 36 -6.74 -25.95 10.46
N GLN A 37 -6.91 -26.40 11.72
CA GLN A 37 -8.19 -26.28 12.42
C GLN A 37 -8.60 -24.83 12.73
N LEU A 38 -7.65 -23.89 12.74
CA LEU A 38 -7.89 -22.48 13.04
C LEU A 38 -8.12 -21.65 11.77
N ILE A 39 -7.30 -21.81 10.73
CA ILE A 39 -7.30 -20.95 9.53
C ILE A 39 -7.44 -21.69 8.21
N GLY A 40 -7.51 -23.02 8.23
CA GLY A 40 -7.68 -23.84 7.03
C GLY A 40 -9.01 -23.60 6.30
N PRO A 41 -9.27 -24.32 5.19
CA PRO A 41 -10.47 -24.10 4.36
C PRO A 41 -11.78 -24.26 5.14
N ASN A 42 -11.81 -25.20 6.10
CA ASN A 42 -12.93 -25.44 7.00
C ASN A 42 -12.46 -25.35 8.46
N PRO A 43 -12.38 -24.14 9.04
CA PRO A 43 -11.91 -23.96 10.40
C PRO A 43 -12.91 -24.55 11.39
N ARG A 44 -12.43 -25.36 12.33
CA ARG A 44 -13.24 -26.02 13.37
C ARG A 44 -13.15 -25.30 14.72
N ARG A 45 -12.17 -24.41 14.88
CA ARG A 45 -11.90 -23.67 16.12
C ARG A 45 -11.74 -22.19 15.81
N SER A 46 -12.19 -21.34 16.74
CA SER A 46 -11.99 -19.90 16.67
C SER A 46 -10.61 -19.51 17.23
N ILE A 47 -10.11 -18.34 16.79
CA ILE A 47 -8.84 -17.78 17.28
C ILE A 47 -9.11 -17.00 18.57
N GLY A 48 -8.71 -17.59 19.69
CA GLY A 48 -8.72 -16.95 21.00
C GLY A 48 -7.66 -15.85 21.13
N SER A 49 -7.76 -15.04 22.19
CA SER A 49 -6.86 -13.91 22.45
C SER A 49 -5.39 -14.32 22.50
N THR A 50 -5.05 -15.43 23.18
CA THR A 50 -3.68 -15.92 23.30
C THR A 50 -3.06 -16.27 21.95
N ILE A 51 -3.81 -16.97 21.09
CA ILE A 51 -3.34 -17.35 19.76
C ILE A 51 -3.25 -16.10 18.88
N ALA A 52 -4.21 -15.18 18.99
CA ALA A 52 -4.14 -13.91 18.27
C ALA A 52 -2.88 -13.12 18.62
N ARG A 53 -2.55 -12.95 19.91
CA ARG A 53 -1.33 -12.25 20.33
C ARG A 53 -0.07 -12.92 19.82
N ARG A 54 -0.06 -14.26 19.79
CA ARG A 54 1.07 -15.02 19.28
C ARG A 54 1.28 -14.77 17.79
N ILE A 55 0.21 -14.83 17.00
CA ILE A 55 0.26 -14.54 15.57
C ILE A 55 0.76 -13.12 15.31
N GLU A 56 0.23 -12.13 16.04
CA GLU A 56 0.67 -10.74 15.94
C GLU A 56 2.18 -10.62 16.20
N ALA A 57 2.67 -11.21 17.29
CA ALA A 57 4.09 -11.16 17.65
C ALA A 57 5.00 -11.87 16.63
N THR A 58 4.60 -13.05 16.14
CA THR A 58 5.36 -13.80 15.14
C THR A 58 5.43 -13.06 13.80
N CYS A 59 4.36 -12.38 13.40
CA CYS A 59 4.29 -11.63 12.15
C CYS A 59 4.76 -10.16 12.29
N GLY A 60 5.34 -9.77 13.44
CA GLY A 60 5.82 -8.41 13.67
C GLY A 60 4.72 -7.33 13.71
N GLN A 61 3.46 -7.73 13.93
CA GLN A 61 2.32 -6.83 13.98
C GLN A 61 2.12 -6.27 15.39
N ASN A 62 1.50 -5.08 15.45
CA ASN A 62 1.13 -4.46 16.72
C ASN A 62 0.05 -5.27 17.45
N LYS A 63 0.08 -5.21 18.78
CA LYS A 63 -0.96 -5.81 19.62
C LYS A 63 -2.33 -5.21 19.27
N GLY A 64 -3.24 -6.02 18.76
CA GLY A 64 -4.62 -5.65 18.43
C GLY A 64 -4.89 -5.68 16.94
N TRP A 65 -3.84 -5.88 16.13
CA TRP A 65 -3.93 -5.93 14.68
C TRP A 65 -4.91 -6.99 14.20
N LEU A 66 -4.96 -8.18 14.84
CA LEU A 66 -5.90 -9.23 14.43
C LEU A 66 -7.37 -8.94 14.81
N ASP A 67 -7.64 -7.95 15.68
CA ASP A 67 -8.99 -7.63 16.13
C ASP A 67 -9.68 -6.55 15.27
N VAL A 68 -8.95 -5.93 14.34
CA VAL A 68 -9.43 -4.85 13.49
C VAL A 68 -9.67 -5.37 12.08
N THR A 69 -10.78 -5.02 11.45
CA THR A 69 -11.05 -5.40 10.07
C THR A 69 -10.07 -4.71 9.12
N HIS A 70 -9.24 -5.50 8.43
CA HIS A 70 -8.47 -5.03 7.29
C HIS A 70 -9.27 -5.35 6.03
N LYS A 71 -9.61 -4.34 5.22
CA LYS A 71 -10.19 -4.61 3.90
C LYS A 71 -9.10 -5.31 3.08
N ASP A 72 -9.43 -6.45 2.47
CA ASP A 72 -8.56 -7.18 1.55
C ASP A 72 -7.90 -6.19 0.58
N SER A 73 -6.66 -5.85 0.92
CA SER A 73 -5.78 -5.10 0.05
C SER A 73 -4.95 -6.17 -0.62
N SER A 74 -5.55 -6.87 -1.58
CA SER A 74 -4.80 -7.66 -2.57
C SER A 74 -4.04 -6.74 -3.54
N ASP A 75 -3.45 -5.67 -3.01
CA ASP A 75 -2.58 -4.75 -3.71
C ASP A 75 -1.16 -5.00 -3.19
N PRO A 76 -0.24 -5.46 -4.05
CA PRO A 76 1.13 -5.64 -3.64
C PRO A 76 1.73 -4.24 -3.38
N VAL A 77 2.08 -4.01 -2.12
CA VAL A 77 3.00 -2.96 -1.65
C VAL A 77 2.44 -1.52 -1.65
N THR A 78 2.26 -1.01 -0.43
CA THR A 78 2.12 0.41 -0.04
C THR A 78 0.75 1.06 -0.25
N SER A 79 -0.11 0.99 0.77
CA SER A 79 -1.29 1.88 0.90
C SER A 79 -1.08 2.93 1.98
N SER A 80 -0.05 3.77 1.80
CA SER A 80 -0.23 5.20 2.07
C SER A 80 -1.16 5.70 0.97
N ARG A 81 -2.37 6.21 1.28
CA ARG A 81 -3.38 6.78 0.34
C ARG A 81 -3.11 6.44 -1.13
N GLY A 82 -3.78 5.42 -1.65
CA GLY A 82 -3.52 4.83 -2.97
C GLY A 82 -3.14 5.88 -4.02
N ILE A 83 -1.84 5.96 -4.31
CA ILE A 83 -1.32 6.83 -5.36
C ILE A 83 -1.77 6.20 -6.67
N ASN A 84 -2.55 6.93 -7.46
CA ASN A 84 -2.84 6.56 -8.84
C ASN A 84 -1.52 6.60 -9.64
N LEU A 85 -0.91 5.42 -9.84
CA LEU A 85 0.41 5.28 -10.45
C LEU A 85 0.40 5.67 -11.94
N ASP A 86 -0.69 5.36 -12.65
CA ASP A 86 -0.85 5.73 -14.06
C ASP A 86 -0.91 7.25 -14.21
N LEU A 87 -1.66 7.92 -13.34
CA LEU A 87 -1.70 9.38 -13.30
C LEU A 87 -0.32 9.97 -12.98
N LEU A 88 0.41 9.37 -12.04
CA LEU A 88 1.75 9.83 -11.68
C LEU A 88 2.72 9.73 -12.87
N VAL A 89 2.73 8.59 -13.57
CA VAL A 89 3.53 8.41 -14.79
C VAL A 89 3.16 9.46 -15.83
N ASN A 90 1.87 9.71 -16.06
CA ASN A 90 1.42 10.73 -17.02
C ASN A 90 1.86 12.14 -16.60
N CYS A 91 1.82 12.48 -15.31
CA CYS A 91 2.30 13.76 -14.80
C CYS A 91 3.82 13.94 -14.98
N ILE A 92 4.60 12.87 -14.74
CA ILE A 92 6.05 12.89 -14.95
C ILE A 92 6.36 13.17 -16.42
N THR A 93 5.77 12.40 -17.34
CA THR A 93 5.97 12.56 -18.79
C THR A 93 5.60 13.97 -19.24
N ALA A 94 4.44 14.47 -18.83
CA ALA A 94 3.98 15.81 -19.21
C ALA A 94 4.95 16.91 -18.73
N VAL A 95 5.46 16.81 -17.49
CA VAL A 95 6.43 17.78 -16.95
C VAL A 95 7.73 17.73 -17.74
N GLU A 96 8.25 16.54 -18.04
CA GLU A 96 9.51 16.37 -18.79
C GLU A 96 9.41 16.91 -20.22
N GLU A 97 8.31 16.61 -20.92
CA GLU A 97 8.03 17.17 -22.23
C GLU A 97 7.94 18.70 -22.18
N LYS A 98 7.21 19.24 -21.20
CA LYS A 98 7.06 20.70 -21.07
C LYS A 98 8.38 21.41 -20.71
N VAL A 99 9.23 20.79 -19.90
CA VAL A 99 10.57 21.28 -19.58
C VAL A 99 11.43 21.36 -20.85
N ALA A 100 11.36 20.33 -21.70
CA ALA A 100 12.06 20.31 -22.98
C ALA A 100 11.53 21.39 -23.95
N GLU A 101 10.21 21.55 -24.06
CA GLU A 101 9.57 22.58 -24.88
C GLU A 101 9.96 24.00 -24.46
N LEU A 102 10.06 24.26 -23.14
CA LEU A 102 10.48 25.55 -22.60
C LEU A 102 11.99 25.80 -22.73
N GLY A 103 12.76 24.84 -23.25
CA GLY A 103 14.21 24.96 -23.43
C GLY A 103 14.99 25.01 -22.12
N ILE A 104 14.42 24.50 -21.02
CA ILE A 104 15.05 24.53 -19.70
C ILE A 104 16.13 23.45 -19.64
N LYS A 105 17.39 23.87 -19.81
CA LYS A 105 18.54 22.95 -19.89
C LYS A 105 18.95 22.34 -18.55
N SER A 106 18.77 23.07 -17.45
CA SER A 106 19.19 22.62 -16.11
C SER A 106 18.20 23.09 -15.05
N MET A 107 17.16 22.28 -14.84
CA MET A 107 16.25 22.45 -13.72
C MET A 107 16.74 21.57 -12.55
N PRO A 108 16.89 22.12 -11.33
CA PRO A 108 17.23 21.33 -10.15
C PRO A 108 16.23 20.19 -9.92
N VAL A 109 16.73 19.03 -9.47
CA VAL A 109 15.92 17.84 -9.20
C VAL A 109 14.76 18.14 -8.23
N GLU A 110 15.01 18.95 -7.21
CA GLU A 110 13.97 19.35 -6.25
C GLU A 110 12.86 20.19 -6.91
N ALA A 111 13.21 21.13 -7.79
CA ALA A 111 12.24 21.94 -8.51
C ALA A 111 11.40 21.08 -9.47
N ARG A 112 12.02 20.11 -10.16
CA ARG A 112 11.31 19.11 -10.98
C ARG A 112 10.33 18.30 -10.14
N ALA A 113 10.77 17.76 -9.01
CA ALA A 113 9.92 16.98 -8.11
C ALA A 113 8.71 17.80 -7.63
N ARG A 114 8.93 19.06 -7.22
CA ARG A 114 7.84 19.96 -6.82
C ARG A 114 6.86 20.26 -7.96
N ALA A 115 7.35 20.42 -9.20
CA ALA A 115 6.49 20.58 -10.37
C ALA A 115 5.56 19.36 -10.55
N ILE A 116 6.14 18.15 -10.55
CA ILE A 116 5.41 16.88 -10.68
C ILE A 116 4.37 16.72 -9.57
N THR A 117 4.76 16.92 -8.31
CA THR A 117 3.83 16.83 -7.17
C THR A 117 2.67 17.83 -7.30
N THR A 118 2.95 19.04 -7.80
CA THR A 118 1.92 20.05 -8.02
C THR A 118 0.95 19.58 -9.11
N VAL A 119 1.44 19.20 -10.29
CA VAL A 119 0.59 18.73 -11.40
C VAL A 119 -0.25 17.52 -10.99
N TYR A 120 0.35 16.57 -10.26
CA TYR A 120 -0.34 15.40 -9.75
C TYR A 120 -1.48 15.77 -8.81
N ALA A 121 -1.18 16.56 -7.76
CA ALA A 121 -2.16 16.94 -6.75
C ALA A 121 -3.35 17.70 -7.36
N TYR A 122 -3.09 18.59 -8.32
CA TYR A 122 -4.15 19.34 -9.00
C TYR A 122 -4.98 18.47 -9.94
N THR A 123 -4.34 17.58 -10.70
CA THR A 123 -5.06 16.68 -11.63
C THR A 123 -5.95 15.71 -10.84
N GLU A 124 -5.43 15.18 -9.74
CA GLU A 124 -6.17 14.26 -8.85
C GLU A 124 -7.36 14.98 -8.18
N GLN A 125 -7.16 16.17 -7.62
CA GLN A 125 -8.23 16.95 -6.98
C GLN A 125 -9.35 17.33 -7.96
N SER A 126 -8.99 17.63 -9.20
CA SER A 126 -9.95 18.08 -10.22
C SER A 126 -10.74 16.93 -10.85
N GLN A 127 -10.38 15.66 -10.57
CA GLN A 127 -10.90 14.49 -11.29
C GLN A 127 -10.83 14.65 -12.82
N ALA A 128 -9.82 15.38 -13.29
CA ALA A 128 -9.69 15.70 -14.70
C ALA A 128 -9.33 14.42 -15.47
N THR A 129 -9.94 14.25 -16.65
CA THR A 129 -9.62 13.15 -17.57
C THR A 129 -8.26 13.32 -18.24
N GLU A 130 -7.72 14.53 -18.24
CA GLU A 130 -6.44 14.90 -18.82
C GLU A 130 -5.52 15.53 -17.78
N VAL A 131 -4.21 15.32 -17.94
CA VAL A 131 -3.19 15.93 -17.09
C VAL A 131 -3.21 17.44 -17.25
N MET A 132 -3.20 18.17 -16.13
CA MET A 132 -3.11 19.63 -16.14
C MET A 132 -1.82 20.09 -16.84
N ASP A 133 -1.90 21.15 -17.66
CA ASP A 133 -0.73 21.77 -18.29
C ASP A 133 0.36 22.11 -17.24
N PRO A 134 1.55 21.49 -17.32
CA PRO A 134 2.63 21.69 -16.35
C PRO A 134 3.23 23.10 -16.33
N THR A 135 2.94 23.94 -17.34
CA THR A 135 3.55 25.27 -17.49
C THR A 135 3.43 26.12 -16.22
N PHE A 136 2.26 26.11 -15.57
CA PHE A 136 2.05 26.84 -14.32
C PHE A 136 2.93 26.31 -13.18
N ALA A 137 2.95 24.99 -12.98
CA ALA A 137 3.72 24.35 -11.92
C ALA A 137 5.23 24.59 -12.09
N ILE A 138 5.72 24.47 -13.33
CA ILE A 138 7.12 24.75 -13.70
C ILE A 138 7.48 26.20 -13.37
N ARG A 139 6.68 27.18 -13.81
CA ARG A 139 6.93 28.61 -13.55
C ARG A 139 6.84 28.98 -12.06
N MET A 140 6.05 28.24 -11.29
CA MET A 140 5.93 28.45 -9.85
C MET A 140 7.20 28.04 -9.10
N VAL A 141 7.83 26.93 -9.50
CA VAL A 141 8.97 26.32 -8.80
C VAL A 141 10.32 26.64 -9.42
N TYR A 142 10.33 27.13 -10.66
CA TYR A 142 11.52 27.47 -11.41
C TYR A 142 11.30 28.76 -12.19
N ARG A 143 12.05 29.79 -11.81
CA ARG A 143 12.24 31.02 -12.59
C ARG A 143 13.65 30.92 -13.12
N GLY A 144 13.81 30.50 -14.38
CA GLY A 144 15.13 30.46 -15.01
C GLY A 144 15.83 31.82 -14.88
N GLU A 145 17.15 31.79 -14.80
CA GLU A 145 17.99 32.98 -15.01
C GLU A 145 18.00 33.37 -16.50
#